data_AF-A0A352W491-F1
#
_entry.id   AF-A0A352W491-F1
#
_cell.length_a   1.000
_cell.length_b   1.000
_cell.length_c   1.000
_cell.angle_alpha   90.00
_cell.angle_beta   90.00
_cell.angle_gamma   90.00
#
_symmetry.space_group_name_H-M   'P 1'
#
loop_
_entity.id
_entity.type
_entity.pdbx_description
1 polymer ?
#
loop_
_entity_poly.entity_id
_entity_poly.type
_entity_poly.pdbx_seq_one_letter_code
_entity_poly.pdbx_strand_id
1 'polypeptide(L)'
;MSDASLSQDEINALLQGADDMSAEPAGMGMPSGGGTDLTGAEKSTLRDIAGVIASSQANTLSSISTKNTKIEVTKADMGTVASLKSALTGQSAIITIPYTAPAAGDMFFIFKGADALKIASIM
;
A
#
# COMPACT_ATOMS: atom_id res chain seq x y z
N MET A 1 38.84 40.53 7.83
CA MET A 1 38.03 40.16 6.65
C MET A 1 38.98 39.47 5.69
N SER A 2 39.06 38.14 5.81
CA SER A 2 39.83 37.30 4.90
C SER A 2 38.82 36.54 4.07
N ASP A 3 38.89 36.81 2.78
CA ASP A 3 37.97 36.43 1.72
C ASP A 3 37.97 34.91 1.55
N ALA A 4 36.84 34.27 1.84
CA ALA A 4 36.62 32.86 1.56
C ALA A 4 36.21 32.71 0.09
N SER A 5 37.16 32.89 -0.83
CA SER A 5 36.92 32.55 -2.23
C SER A 5 36.97 31.03 -2.37
N LEU A 6 35.81 30.39 -2.32
CA LEU A 6 35.65 29.03 -2.84
C LEU A 6 36.22 29.00 -4.26
N SER A 7 36.99 27.98 -4.57
CA SER A 7 37.49 27.77 -5.93
C SER A 7 36.33 27.49 -6.88
N GLN A 8 36.45 27.87 -8.15
CA GLN A 8 35.38 27.66 -9.15
C GLN A 8 34.99 26.18 -9.29
N ASP A 9 35.86 25.26 -8.90
CA ASP A 9 35.60 23.83 -8.87
C ASP A 9 34.64 23.45 -7.72
N GLU A 10 34.75 24.09 -6.55
CA GLU A 10 33.82 23.93 -5.44
C GLU A 10 32.45 24.57 -5.72
N ILE A 11 32.44 25.70 -6.45
CA ILE A 11 31.20 26.33 -6.91
C ILE A 11 30.47 25.42 -7.90
N ASN A 12 31.19 24.78 -8.83
CA ASN A 12 30.58 23.83 -9.76
C ASN A 12 30.04 22.58 -9.06
N ALA A 13 30.71 22.07 -8.02
CA ALA A 13 30.22 20.95 -7.23
C ALA A 13 28.94 21.29 -6.44
N LEU A 14 28.85 22.51 -5.91
CA LEU A 14 27.62 23.01 -5.28
C LEU A 14 26.51 23.27 -6.31
N LEU A 15 26.85 23.75 -7.51
CA LEU A 15 25.87 23.98 -8.58
C LEU A 15 25.31 22.66 -9.12
N GLN A 16 26.13 21.62 -9.28
CA GLN A 16 25.68 20.28 -9.66
C GLN A 16 24.89 19.58 -8.55
N GLY A 17 25.23 19.80 -7.27
CA GLY A 17 24.47 19.29 -6.14
C GLY A 17 23.13 20.02 -5.91
N ALA A 18 23.02 21.28 -6.33
CA ALA A 18 21.79 22.07 -6.25
C ALA A 18 20.85 21.86 -7.45
N ASP A 19 21.37 21.46 -8.61
CA ASP A 19 20.56 21.10 -9.78
C ASP A 19 19.81 19.77 -9.59
N ASP A 20 20.28 18.90 -8.70
CA ASP A 20 19.56 17.68 -8.25
C ASP A 20 18.49 17.97 -7.17
N MET A 21 18.38 19.22 -6.72
CA MET A 21 17.34 19.69 -5.78
C MET A 21 16.38 20.73 -6.40
N SER A 22 16.52 21.02 -7.70
CA SER A 22 15.73 22.03 -8.42
C SER A 22 14.74 21.42 -9.42
N ALA A 23 14.35 20.16 -9.24
CA ALA A 23 13.07 19.72 -9.74
C ALA A 23 12.01 20.18 -8.72
N GLU A 24 11.16 21.12 -9.15
CA GLU A 24 9.78 21.29 -8.68
C GLU A 24 9.18 19.93 -8.29
N PRO A 25 8.18 19.84 -7.39
CA PRO A 25 7.42 18.62 -7.20
C PRO A 25 6.60 18.31 -8.47
N ALA A 26 7.31 17.88 -9.53
CA ALA A 26 6.81 17.15 -10.67
C ALA A 26 6.13 15.94 -10.04
N GLY A 27 4.80 16.02 -10.03
CA GLY A 27 3.95 15.26 -9.15
C GLY A 27 4.42 13.83 -9.05
N MET A 28 4.74 13.41 -7.81
CA MET A 28 5.06 12.04 -7.38
C MET A 28 5.13 11.12 -8.58
N GLY A 29 6.26 11.19 -9.31
CA GLY A 29 6.45 10.41 -10.51
C GLY A 29 6.18 8.97 -10.13
N MET A 30 5.00 8.48 -10.49
CA MET A 30 4.65 7.08 -10.30
C MET A 30 5.79 6.35 -10.98
N PRO A 31 6.56 5.49 -10.28
CA PRO A 31 7.66 4.79 -10.89
C PRO A 31 7.11 4.19 -12.19
N SER A 32 7.73 4.54 -13.32
CA SER A 32 7.32 4.06 -14.64
C SER A 32 7.35 2.53 -14.56
N GLY A 33 6.18 1.94 -14.32
CA GLY A 33 5.99 0.53 -13.98
C GLY A 33 6.32 -0.34 -15.18
N GLY A 34 7.61 -0.58 -15.39
CA GLY A 34 8.14 -1.51 -16.38
C GLY A 34 8.38 -2.91 -15.81
N GLY A 35 7.92 -3.20 -14.59
CA GLY A 35 8.02 -4.51 -13.95
C GLY A 35 6.66 -5.22 -13.90
N THR A 36 6.62 -6.48 -14.33
CA THR A 36 5.43 -7.35 -14.22
C THR A 36 5.17 -7.89 -12.80
N ASP A 37 6.05 -7.58 -11.85
CA ASP A 37 5.93 -7.98 -10.43
C ASP A 37 6.54 -6.90 -9.53
N LEU A 38 6.11 -6.89 -8.27
CA LEU A 38 6.64 -6.04 -7.21
C LEU A 38 8.00 -6.58 -6.72
N THR A 39 8.93 -5.68 -6.45
CA THR A 39 10.16 -6.00 -5.73
C THR A 39 9.86 -6.43 -4.29
N GLY A 40 10.82 -7.11 -3.64
CA GLY A 40 10.67 -7.52 -2.24
C GLY A 40 10.46 -6.34 -1.28
N ALA A 41 11.09 -5.20 -1.56
CA ALA A 41 10.90 -3.97 -0.80
C ALA A 41 9.47 -3.43 -0.97
N GLU A 42 8.96 -3.35 -2.20
CA GLU A 42 7.59 -2.88 -2.47
C GLU A 42 6.53 -3.81 -1.86
N LYS A 43 6.73 -5.14 -1.92
CA LYS A 43 5.86 -6.12 -1.23
C LYS A 43 5.87 -5.88 0.29
N SER A 44 7.02 -5.59 0.87
CA SER A 44 7.14 -5.25 2.29
C SER A 44 6.36 -3.98 2.62
N THR A 45 6.57 -2.90 1.86
CA THR A 45 5.88 -1.63 2.06
C THR A 45 4.36 -1.79 1.94
N LEU A 46 3.87 -2.53 0.94
CA LEU A 46 2.43 -2.80 0.80
C LEU A 46 1.86 -3.60 1.97
N ARG A 47 2.60 -4.60 2.46
CA ARG A 47 2.19 -5.37 3.65
C ARG A 47 2.11 -4.47 4.88
N ASP A 48 3.06 -3.57 5.06
CA ASP A 48 3.11 -2.67 6.22
C ASP A 48 1.96 -1.66 6.17
N ILE A 49 1.67 -1.08 4.99
CA ILE A 49 0.48 -0.22 4.77
C ILE A 49 -0.81 -0.99 5.06
N ALA A 50 -0.94 -2.20 4.52
CA ALA A 50 -2.11 -3.04 4.78
C ALA A 50 -2.24 -3.40 6.26
N GLY A 51 -1.13 -3.60 6.98
CA GLY A 51 -1.11 -3.83 8.42
C GLY A 51 -1.66 -2.66 9.24
N VAL A 52 -1.34 -1.41 8.86
CA VAL A 52 -1.90 -0.21 9.48
C VAL A 52 -3.42 -0.14 9.23
N ILE A 53 -3.85 -0.37 8.00
CA ILE A 53 -5.28 -0.39 7.62
C ILE A 53 -6.02 -1.47 8.42
N ALA A 54 -5.47 -2.69 8.47
CA ALA A 54 -6.04 -3.82 9.19
C ALA A 54 -6.17 -3.53 10.70
N SER A 55 -5.16 -2.89 11.29
CA SER A 55 -5.18 -2.50 12.71
C SER A 55 -6.29 -1.47 12.99
N SER A 56 -6.45 -0.47 12.12
CA SER A 56 -7.54 0.51 12.22
C SER A 56 -8.92 -0.15 12.11
N GLN A 57 -9.11 -1.05 11.14
CA GLN A 57 -10.36 -1.79 10.96
C GLN A 57 -10.66 -2.72 12.14
N ALA A 58 -9.66 -3.40 12.68
CA ALA A 58 -9.79 -4.28 13.84
C ALA A 58 -10.26 -3.51 15.09
N ASN A 59 -9.75 -2.29 15.29
CA ASN A 59 -10.21 -1.42 16.38
C ASN A 59 -11.69 -1.04 16.19
N THR A 60 -12.09 -0.61 14.99
CA THR A 60 -13.49 -0.29 14.68
C THR A 60 -14.42 -1.49 14.87
N LEU A 61 -14.03 -2.67 14.38
CA LEU A 61 -14.78 -3.90 14.57
C LEU A 61 -14.88 -4.28 16.04
N SER A 62 -13.82 -4.05 16.82
CA SER A 62 -13.85 -4.31 18.27
C SER A 62 -14.84 -3.41 18.99
N SER A 63 -14.92 -2.13 18.59
CA SER A 63 -15.88 -1.17 19.13
C SER A 63 -17.33 -1.54 18.80
N ILE A 64 -17.61 -2.06 17.60
CA ILE A 64 -18.98 -2.39 17.17
C ILE A 64 -19.44 -3.77 17.68
N SER A 65 -18.56 -4.77 17.64
CA SER A 65 -18.89 -6.15 18.03
C SER A 65 -18.82 -6.41 19.54
N THR A 66 -18.29 -5.46 20.33
CA THR A 66 -17.99 -5.65 21.77
C THR A 66 -17.03 -6.84 22.02
N LYS A 67 -16.27 -7.28 21.01
CA LYS A 67 -15.29 -8.35 21.11
C LYS A 67 -13.91 -7.84 20.74
N ASN A 68 -12.88 -8.31 21.44
CA ASN A 68 -11.50 -8.01 21.07
C ASN A 68 -11.17 -8.69 19.73
N THR A 69 -11.02 -7.88 18.68
CA THR A 69 -10.73 -8.33 17.32
C THR A 69 -9.30 -7.94 16.95
N LYS A 70 -8.55 -8.90 16.39
CA LYS A 70 -7.21 -8.68 15.86
C LYS A 70 -7.17 -9.12 14.40
N ILE A 71 -6.58 -8.30 13.55
CA ILE A 71 -6.34 -8.61 12.14
C ILE A 71 -4.85 -8.44 11.87
N GLU A 72 -4.24 -9.45 11.27
CA GLU A 72 -2.82 -9.45 10.89
C GLU A 72 -2.69 -9.68 9.39
N VAL A 73 -1.83 -8.91 8.73
CA VAL A 73 -1.52 -9.09 7.31
C VAL A 73 -0.25 -9.92 7.20
N THR A 74 -0.40 -11.17 6.76
CA THR A 74 0.71 -12.14 6.71
C THR A 74 1.50 -12.08 5.41
N LYS A 75 0.90 -11.59 4.32
CA LYS A 75 1.49 -11.61 2.98
C LYS A 75 0.95 -10.49 2.10
N ALA A 76 1.78 -10.02 1.17
CA ALA A 76 1.39 -9.17 0.06
C ALA A 76 2.06 -9.69 -1.22
N ASP A 77 1.27 -9.94 -2.27
CA ASP A 77 1.75 -10.41 -3.57
C ASP A 77 1.04 -9.67 -4.71
N MET A 78 1.67 -9.68 -5.88
CA MET A 78 1.03 -9.33 -7.14
C MET A 78 0.53 -10.60 -7.83
N GLY A 79 -0.65 -10.54 -8.43
CA GLY A 79 -1.25 -11.68 -9.11
C GLY A 79 -2.29 -11.23 -10.14
N THR A 80 -2.87 -12.21 -10.83
CA THR A 80 -3.92 -11.97 -11.83
C THR A 80 -5.29 -12.28 -11.26
N VAL A 81 -6.34 -11.75 -11.89
CA VAL A 81 -7.74 -12.12 -11.57
C VAL A 81 -7.97 -13.63 -11.77
N ALA A 82 -7.31 -14.23 -12.75
CA ALA A 82 -7.38 -15.67 -12.99
C ALA A 82 -6.81 -16.46 -11.81
N SER A 83 -5.63 -16.07 -11.29
CA SER A 83 -5.02 -16.73 -10.12
C SER A 83 -5.83 -16.52 -8.84
N LEU A 84 -6.48 -15.36 -8.69
CA LEU A 84 -7.39 -15.12 -7.57
C LEU A 84 -8.58 -16.09 -7.66
N LYS A 85 -9.24 -16.17 -8.81
CA LYS A 85 -10.38 -17.08 -9.03
C LYS A 85 -10.02 -18.55 -8.78
N SER A 86 -8.84 -18.99 -9.18
CA SER A 86 -8.40 -20.37 -8.93
C SER A 86 -8.05 -20.63 -7.46
N ALA A 87 -7.68 -19.60 -6.69
CA ALA A 87 -7.43 -19.72 -5.26
C ALA A 87 -8.73 -19.77 -4.42
N LEU A 88 -9.84 -19.25 -4.96
CA LEU A 88 -11.15 -19.33 -4.31
C LEU A 88 -11.73 -20.73 -4.47
N THR A 89 -12.06 -21.36 -3.35
CA THR A 89 -12.66 -22.69 -3.31
C THR A 89 -13.95 -22.66 -2.51
N GLY A 90 -14.99 -23.34 -3.02
CA GLY A 90 -16.30 -23.39 -2.40
C GLY A 90 -17.04 -22.05 -2.36
N GLN A 91 -18.02 -21.92 -1.47
CA GLN A 91 -18.80 -20.70 -1.30
C GLN A 91 -17.96 -19.61 -0.63
N SER A 92 -17.99 -18.40 -1.18
CA SER A 92 -17.26 -17.24 -0.64
C SER A 92 -18.21 -16.04 -0.52
N ALA A 93 -18.01 -15.23 0.52
CA ALA A 93 -18.64 -13.91 0.63
C ALA A 93 -17.67 -12.86 0.08
N ILE A 94 -18.17 -11.98 -0.78
CA ILE A 94 -17.36 -10.95 -1.46
C ILE A 94 -18.01 -9.59 -1.20
N ILE A 95 -17.21 -8.66 -0.68
CA ILE A 95 -17.58 -7.26 -0.49
C ILE A 95 -16.71 -6.43 -1.44
N THR A 96 -17.35 -5.60 -2.25
CA THR A 96 -16.69 -4.73 -3.23
C THR A 96 -16.87 -3.28 -2.82
N ILE A 97 -15.76 -2.55 -2.73
CA ILE A 97 -15.73 -1.12 -2.44
C ILE A 97 -15.03 -0.44 -3.62
N PRO A 98 -15.75 0.31 -4.46
CA PRO A 98 -15.15 1.03 -5.57
C PRO A 98 -14.36 2.24 -5.04
N TYR A 99 -13.12 2.39 -5.49
CA TYR A 99 -12.28 3.57 -5.33
C TYR A 99 -12.31 4.41 -6.60
N THR A 100 -12.57 5.70 -6.44
CA THR A 100 -12.71 6.65 -7.54
C THR A 100 -11.53 7.61 -7.67
N ALA A 101 -10.75 7.85 -6.61
CA ALA A 101 -9.55 8.70 -6.61
C ALA A 101 -8.74 8.53 -5.30
N PRO A 102 -7.40 8.78 -5.29
CA PRO A 102 -6.53 9.18 -6.40
C PRO A 102 -6.14 8.02 -7.34
N ALA A 103 -6.45 6.78 -6.98
CA ALA A 103 -6.35 5.62 -7.85
C ALA A 103 -7.75 5.05 -8.10
N ALA A 104 -8.07 4.81 -9.37
CA ALA A 104 -9.32 4.14 -9.74
C ALA A 104 -9.14 2.62 -9.65
N GLY A 105 -10.11 1.94 -9.05
CA GLY A 105 -10.11 0.48 -8.92
C GLY A 105 -11.08 0.00 -7.86
N ASP A 106 -11.18 -1.32 -7.67
CA ASP A 106 -12.05 -1.91 -6.66
C ASP A 106 -11.23 -2.55 -5.56
N MET A 107 -11.58 -2.25 -4.30
CA MET A 107 -11.11 -3.02 -3.15
C MET A 107 -12.08 -4.17 -2.89
N PHE A 108 -11.54 -5.39 -2.79
CA PHE A 108 -12.31 -6.59 -2.49
C PHE A 108 -11.93 -7.11 -1.10
N PHE A 109 -12.94 -7.41 -0.28
CA PHE A 109 -12.78 -8.30 0.86
C PHE A 109 -13.43 -9.63 0.53
N ILE A 110 -12.68 -10.72 0.68
CA ILE A 110 -13.14 -12.05 0.34
C ILE A 110 -12.97 -12.97 1.55
N PHE A 111 -14.06 -13.61 1.94
CA PHE A 111 -14.10 -14.54 3.06
C PHE A 111 -14.60 -15.90 2.58
N LYS A 112 -14.11 -16.98 3.19
CA LYS A 112 -14.77 -18.28 3.08
C LYS A 112 -16.18 -18.15 3.65
N GLY A 113 -17.18 -18.75 2.99
CA GLY A 113 -18.58 -18.63 3.39
C GLY A 113 -18.82 -19.02 4.85
N ALA A 114 -18.16 -20.08 5.32
CA ALA A 114 -18.25 -20.52 6.72
C ALA A 114 -17.74 -19.46 7.72
N ASP A 115 -16.70 -18.70 7.37
CA ASP A 115 -16.15 -17.67 8.26
C ASP A 115 -16.99 -16.39 8.21
N ALA A 116 -17.53 -16.03 7.04
CA ALA A 116 -18.49 -14.94 6.91
C ALA A 116 -19.74 -15.16 7.79
N LEU A 117 -20.26 -16.39 7.84
CA LEU A 117 -21.39 -16.74 8.72
C LEU A 117 -21.04 -16.59 10.21
N LYS A 118 -19.81 -16.95 10.61
CA LYS A 118 -19.36 -16.73 11.99
C LYS A 118 -19.31 -15.24 12.32
N ILE A 119 -18.78 -14.42 11.42
CA ILE A 119 -18.75 -12.95 11.59
C ILE A 119 -20.17 -12.39 11.71
N ALA A 120 -21.09 -12.83 10.85
CA ALA A 120 -22.49 -12.40 10.91
C ALA A 120 -23.18 -12.80 12.23
N SER A 121 -22.80 -13.92 12.85
CA SER A 121 -23.41 -14.38 14.09
C SER A 121 -22.94 -13.65 15.36
N ILE A 122 -21.85 -12.89 15.28
CA ILE A 122 -21.28 -12.13 16.40
C ILE A 122 -21.58 -10.62 16.31
N MET A 123 -22.19 -10.19 15.22
CA MET A 123 -22.78 -8.86 15.08
C MET A 123 -24.22 -8.85 15.58
#